data_AF-A0A9D2GRT1-F1
#
_entry.id   AF-A0A9D2GRT1-F1
#
_cell.length_a   1.000
_cell.length_b   1.000
_cell.length_c   1.000
_cell.angle_alpha   90.00
_cell.angle_beta   90.00
_cell.angle_gamma   90.00
#
_symmetry.space_group_name_H-M   'P 1'
#
loop_
_entity.id
_entity.type
_entity.pdbx_description
1 polymer ?
#
loop_
_entity_poly.entity_id
_entity_poly.type
_entity_poly.pdbx_seq_one_letter_code
_entity_poly.pdbx_strand_id
1 'polypeptide(L)'
;MSRKKRPSSRRRDRRDGGQMPDGKAVRKEMNLKKKEHGSGRRKSKGKKEHFIKEELTGTVSMTREGYGFVEVPDRDNDVFVPQHKMRGALNGDIVKVLTTKAKGVGADGKPKRIEGEIITVLERSSKPHIGVLQISRGEAWLVMESRNMPYNISIPIK
;
A
#
# COMPACT_ATOMS: atom_id res chain seq x y z
N MET A 1 40.05 -71.34 43.02
CA MET A 1 39.41 -72.56 43.54
C MET A 1 37.91 -72.35 43.71
N SER A 2 37.13 -73.43 43.74
CA SER A 2 35.72 -73.55 44.15
C SER A 2 34.60 -72.75 43.42
N ARG A 3 33.68 -73.54 42.86
CA ARG A 3 32.32 -73.14 42.43
C ARG A 3 31.41 -72.95 43.64
N LYS A 4 30.31 -72.20 43.49
CA LYS A 4 29.04 -72.53 44.17
C LYS A 4 27.84 -72.31 43.24
N LYS A 5 26.87 -73.23 43.30
CA LYS A 5 25.72 -73.32 42.40
C LYS A 5 24.46 -72.66 42.99
N ARG A 6 23.53 -72.30 42.08
CA ARG A 6 22.04 -72.31 42.21
C ARG A 6 21.49 -73.39 43.18
N PRO A 7 20.28 -73.28 43.77
CA PRO A 7 19.00 -72.88 43.12
C PRO A 7 18.22 -71.81 43.96
N SER A 8 16.88 -71.62 43.97
CA SER A 8 15.70 -72.34 43.41
C SER A 8 14.47 -71.45 43.16
N SER A 9 13.56 -71.93 42.30
CA SER A 9 12.21 -71.43 41.99
C SER A 9 11.16 -71.56 43.11
N ARG A 10 10.16 -70.67 43.12
CA ARG A 10 8.74 -71.03 43.34
C ARG A 10 7.83 -70.37 42.30
N ARG A 11 6.76 -71.07 41.93
CA ARG A 11 5.75 -70.74 40.90
C ARG A 11 4.37 -70.59 41.58
N ARG A 12 3.37 -70.20 40.75
CA ARG A 12 1.90 -70.38 40.90
C ARG A 12 1.18 -69.18 41.55
N ASP A 13 -0.03 -68.80 41.12
CA ASP A 13 -0.83 -69.28 39.98
C ASP A 13 -1.96 -68.27 39.60
N ARG A 14 -2.35 -68.27 38.30
CA ARG A 14 -3.74 -68.20 37.75
C ARG A 14 -4.60 -66.93 37.96
N ARG A 15 -5.03 -66.26 36.88
CA ARG A 15 -6.34 -66.40 36.12
C ARG A 15 -7.52 -65.75 36.84
N ASP A 16 -8.48 -65.06 36.21
CA ASP A 16 -8.83 -64.73 34.81
C ASP A 16 -9.34 -63.25 34.78
N GLY A 17 -9.63 -62.56 33.67
CA GLY A 17 -9.56 -62.86 32.24
C GLY A 17 -10.18 -61.70 31.43
N GLY A 18 -9.77 -61.52 30.18
CA GLY A 18 -10.26 -60.44 29.29
C GLY A 18 -9.40 -60.35 28.03
N GLN A 19 -10.01 -60.46 26.85
CA GLN A 19 -9.30 -60.87 25.63
C GLN A 19 -9.25 -59.80 24.54
N MET A 20 -8.02 -59.39 24.17
CA MET A 20 -7.59 -58.82 22.86
C MET A 20 -8.24 -57.46 22.44
N PRO A 21 -7.71 -56.70 21.44
CA PRO A 21 -6.72 -57.07 20.42
C PRO A 21 -5.52 -56.10 20.23
N ASP A 22 -4.62 -56.47 19.30
CA ASP A 22 -3.41 -55.73 18.93
C ASP A 22 -3.70 -54.45 18.12
N GLY A 23 -3.35 -53.28 18.68
CA GLY A 23 -3.46 -51.98 18.01
C GLY A 23 -2.10 -51.41 17.60
N LYS A 24 -1.79 -51.39 16.29
CA LYS A 24 -0.63 -50.69 15.71
C LYS A 24 -0.75 -49.16 15.89
N ALA A 25 -0.39 -48.62 17.06
CA ALA A 25 -0.55 -47.19 17.35
C ALA A 25 0.47 -46.61 18.36
N VAL A 26 1.79 -46.81 18.14
CA VAL A 26 2.84 -46.14 18.94
C VAL A 26 3.81 -45.34 18.05
N ARG A 27 3.26 -44.47 17.21
CA ARG A 27 3.96 -43.31 16.63
C ARG A 27 2.96 -42.15 16.49
N LYS A 28 3.42 -40.93 16.81
CA LYS A 28 2.71 -39.63 16.68
C LYS A 28 1.89 -39.11 17.89
N GLU A 29 2.51 -39.09 19.07
CA GLU A 29 2.09 -38.20 20.18
C GLU A 29 3.21 -37.24 20.60
N MET A 30 3.51 -36.25 19.75
CA MET A 30 4.26 -35.03 20.13
C MET A 30 3.85 -33.84 19.26
N ASN A 31 2.54 -33.56 19.16
CA ASN A 31 2.03 -32.21 18.84
C ASN A 31 0.50 -32.14 18.99
N LEU A 32 -0.02 -31.73 20.16
CA LEU A 32 -1.23 -30.90 20.35
C LEU A 32 -1.57 -30.79 21.85
N LYS A 33 -1.18 -29.67 22.50
CA LYS A 33 -1.91 -29.01 23.62
C LYS A 33 -1.11 -27.83 24.20
N LYS A 34 -1.35 -26.65 23.65
CA LYS A 34 -1.43 -25.32 24.32
C LYS A 34 -1.65 -24.22 23.27
N LYS A 35 -2.85 -24.23 22.69
CA LYS A 35 -3.54 -22.97 22.37
C LYS A 35 -4.29 -22.52 23.64
N GLU A 36 -4.87 -21.33 23.60
CA GLU A 36 -5.44 -20.55 24.71
C GLU A 36 -4.43 -19.63 25.44
N HIS A 37 -4.83 -18.36 25.56
CA HIS A 37 -4.14 -17.20 26.16
C HIS A 37 -2.92 -16.61 25.43
N GLY A 38 -3.10 -15.37 24.94
CA GLY A 38 -1.99 -14.44 24.72
C GLY A 38 -1.55 -14.22 23.27
N SER A 39 -2.46 -13.95 22.33
CA SER A 39 -2.09 -13.41 21.01
C SER A 39 -1.61 -11.95 21.09
N GLY A 40 -0.49 -11.74 21.79
CA GLY A 40 0.21 -10.47 21.90
C GLY A 40 0.81 -10.07 20.56
N ARG A 41 -0.03 -9.58 19.65
CA ARG A 41 0.36 -9.01 18.36
C ARG A 41 1.25 -7.80 18.65
N ARG A 42 2.57 -8.03 18.72
CA ARG A 42 3.60 -6.98 18.68
C ARG A 42 3.51 -6.28 17.32
N LYS A 43 2.50 -5.42 17.17
CA LYS A 43 2.55 -4.32 16.22
C LYS A 43 3.82 -3.57 16.57
N SER A 44 4.83 -3.63 15.70
CA SER A 44 5.91 -2.67 15.73
C SER A 44 5.24 -1.30 15.78
N LYS A 45 5.49 -0.53 16.87
CA LYS A 45 5.04 0.86 16.95
C LYS A 45 5.92 1.64 15.98
N GLY A 46 5.61 1.53 14.68
CA GLY A 46 6.08 2.48 13.69
C GLY A 46 5.76 3.86 14.22
N LYS A 47 6.79 4.72 14.29
CA LYS A 47 6.62 6.11 14.70
C LYS A 47 5.47 6.67 13.87
N LYS A 48 4.38 7.09 14.52
CA LYS A 48 3.33 7.82 13.83
C LYS A 48 3.97 9.14 13.42
N GLU A 49 4.40 9.26 12.16
CA GLU A 49 4.72 10.57 11.58
C GLU A 49 3.50 11.46 11.84
N HIS A 50 3.73 12.64 12.41
CA HIS A 50 2.64 13.57 12.72
C HIS A 50 2.15 14.19 11.42
N PHE A 51 1.20 13.52 10.76
CA PHE A 51 0.56 13.98 9.54
C PHE A 51 -0.31 15.22 9.83
N ILE A 52 0.31 16.40 9.82
CA ILE A 52 -0.42 17.66 9.69
C ILE A 52 -1.00 17.67 8.28
N LYS A 53 -2.33 17.57 8.20
CA LYS A 53 -3.09 17.81 6.97
C LYS A 53 -3.38 19.31 6.90
N GLU A 54 -2.95 19.93 5.82
CA GLU A 54 -3.07 21.36 5.57
C GLU A 54 -3.78 21.54 4.23
N GLU A 55 -4.84 22.36 4.19
CA GLU A 55 -5.44 22.80 2.93
C GLU A 55 -4.71 24.05 2.45
N LEU A 56 -4.25 24.02 1.21
CA LEU A 56 -3.54 25.14 0.57
C LEU A 56 -4.22 25.48 -0.76
N THR A 57 -4.06 26.72 -1.19
CA THR A 57 -4.51 27.19 -2.51
C THR A 57 -3.29 27.55 -3.33
N GLY A 58 -3.27 27.18 -4.61
CA GLY A 58 -2.13 27.45 -5.48
C GLY A 58 -2.40 27.13 -6.95
N THR A 59 -1.41 27.36 -7.80
CA THR A 59 -1.49 27.18 -9.25
C THR A 59 -0.88 25.84 -9.67
N VAL A 60 -1.55 25.11 -10.57
CA VAL A 60 -1.04 23.84 -11.09
C VAL A 60 0.00 24.04 -12.20
N SER A 61 1.18 23.47 -12.01
CA SER A 61 2.16 23.21 -13.06
C SER A 61 2.12 21.71 -13.41
N MET A 62 1.69 21.38 -14.64
CA MET A 62 1.47 19.99 -15.08
C MET A 62 2.64 19.47 -15.93
N THR A 63 2.99 18.20 -15.75
CA THR A 63 4.02 17.51 -16.57
C THR A 63 3.40 16.65 -17.66
N ARG A 64 4.23 16.20 -18.62
CA ARG A 64 3.79 15.34 -19.74
C ARG A 64 3.38 13.94 -19.26
N GLU A 65 3.91 13.53 -18.13
CA GLU A 65 3.63 12.29 -17.43
C GLU A 65 2.34 12.38 -16.60
N GLY A 66 1.68 13.55 -16.56
CA GLY A 66 0.37 13.78 -15.95
C GLY A 66 0.35 13.92 -14.44
N TYR A 67 1.50 13.89 -13.77
CA TYR A 67 1.62 14.43 -12.42
C TYR A 67 1.84 15.95 -12.48
N GLY A 68 1.58 16.64 -11.37
CA GLY A 68 1.76 18.09 -11.27
C GLY A 68 2.41 18.53 -9.98
N PHE A 69 2.71 19.82 -9.94
CA PHE A 69 3.14 20.57 -8.77
C PHE A 69 2.13 21.70 -8.54
N VAL A 70 1.77 21.94 -7.29
CA VAL A 70 0.96 23.10 -6.90
C VAL A 70 1.89 24.13 -6.25
N GLU A 71 2.12 25.22 -6.97
CA GLU A 71 2.85 26.39 -6.51
C GLU A 71 1.91 27.21 -5.61
N VAL A 72 2.28 27.33 -4.34
CA VAL A 72 1.48 27.99 -3.30
C VAL A 72 2.14 29.34 -2.98
N PRO A 73 1.40 30.47 -3.05
CA PRO A 73 1.94 31.77 -2.66
C PRO A 73 2.56 31.73 -1.26
N ASP A 74 3.61 32.53 -1.05
CA ASP A 74 4.35 32.65 0.21
C ASP A 74 5.00 31.32 0.70
N ARG A 75 5.29 30.38 -0.21
CA ARG A 75 5.94 29.10 0.11
C ARG A 75 6.96 28.65 -0.93
N ASP A 76 8.23 28.49 -0.51
CA ASP A 76 9.34 28.05 -1.39
C ASP A 76 9.26 26.59 -1.90
N ASN A 77 8.29 25.80 -1.44
CA ASN A 77 8.22 24.35 -1.68
C ASN A 77 6.87 23.95 -2.22
N ASP A 78 6.83 23.64 -3.51
CA ASP A 78 5.65 23.12 -4.20
C ASP A 78 5.11 21.84 -3.56
N VAL A 79 3.79 21.67 -3.66
CA VAL A 79 3.13 20.40 -3.31
C VAL A 79 3.12 19.49 -4.54
N PHE A 80 3.85 18.39 -4.51
CA PHE A 80 3.79 17.37 -5.54
C PHE A 80 2.44 16.64 -5.49
N VAL A 81 1.77 16.53 -6.63
CA VAL A 81 0.51 15.80 -6.77
C VAL A 81 0.71 14.72 -7.85
N PRO A 82 0.66 13.42 -7.50
CA PRO A 82 0.79 12.36 -8.49
C PRO A 82 -0.46 12.31 -9.39
N GLN A 83 -0.32 11.77 -10.61
CA GLN A 83 -1.37 11.76 -11.64
C GLN A 83 -2.75 11.31 -11.13
N HIS A 84 -2.81 10.20 -10.38
CA HIS A 84 -4.07 9.66 -9.83
C HIS A 84 -4.75 10.56 -8.76
N LYS A 85 -4.08 11.63 -8.33
CA LYS A 85 -4.54 12.63 -7.36
C LYS A 85 -4.75 14.03 -7.97
N MET A 86 -4.55 14.19 -9.28
CA MET A 86 -4.82 15.45 -9.99
C MET A 86 -6.31 15.79 -10.10
N ARG A 87 -7.20 14.80 -9.98
CA ARG A 87 -8.67 14.94 -10.02
C ARG A 87 -9.22 15.81 -11.17
N GLY A 88 -8.59 15.73 -12.34
CA GLY A 88 -9.02 16.48 -13.54
C GLY A 88 -8.64 17.97 -13.56
N ALA A 89 -7.79 18.43 -12.64
CA ALA A 89 -7.10 19.70 -12.79
C ALA A 89 -6.10 19.67 -13.95
N LEU A 90 -5.97 20.80 -14.64
CA LEU A 90 -5.13 21.00 -15.82
C LEU A 90 -4.05 22.05 -15.54
N ASN A 91 -3.16 22.26 -16.52
CA ASN A 91 -2.06 23.20 -16.38
C ASN A 91 -2.55 24.66 -16.26
N GLY A 92 -2.14 25.34 -15.19
CA GLY A 92 -2.47 26.73 -14.90
C GLY A 92 -3.81 26.91 -14.20
N ASP A 93 -4.49 25.84 -13.80
CA ASP A 93 -5.67 25.93 -12.94
C ASP A 93 -5.28 26.42 -11.53
N ILE A 94 -6.12 27.24 -10.91
CA ILE A 94 -6.03 27.55 -9.49
C ILE A 94 -6.82 26.48 -8.74
N VAL A 95 -6.17 25.80 -7.80
CA VAL A 95 -6.72 24.62 -7.11
C VAL A 95 -6.58 24.73 -5.61
N LYS A 96 -7.46 24.02 -4.89
CA LYS A 96 -7.27 23.70 -3.48
C LYS A 96 -6.64 22.30 -3.37
N VAL A 97 -5.51 22.20 -2.67
CA VAL A 97 -4.75 20.95 -2.46
C VAL A 97 -4.69 20.60 -0.97
N LEU A 98 -4.95 19.34 -0.64
CA LEU A 98 -4.74 18.79 0.70
C LEU A 98 -3.34 18.19 0.79
N THR A 99 -2.50 18.64 1.72
CA THR A 99 -1.24 17.95 2.00
C THR A 99 -1.51 16.62 2.72
N THR A 100 -0.90 15.54 2.23
CA THR A 100 -1.13 14.16 2.72
C THR A 100 0.11 13.51 3.32
N LYS A 101 1.31 13.99 2.97
CA LYS A 101 2.58 13.63 3.63
C LYS A 101 3.37 14.90 3.93
N ALA A 102 3.65 15.11 5.22
CA ALA A 102 4.39 16.26 5.71
C ALA A 102 5.90 15.98 5.85
N LYS A 103 6.64 17.07 6.12
CA LYS A 103 8.11 17.16 6.18
C LYS A 103 8.77 16.00 6.94
N GLY A 104 9.83 15.46 6.36
CA GLY A 104 10.72 14.48 6.98
C GLY A 104 12.01 14.36 6.18
N VAL A 105 12.96 13.57 6.66
CA VAL A 105 14.17 13.22 5.92
C VAL A 105 13.90 11.91 5.17
N GLY A 106 14.16 11.89 3.86
CA GLY A 106 14.09 10.68 3.03
C GLY A 106 15.15 9.65 3.44
N ALA A 107 15.03 8.41 2.94
CA ALA A 107 16.04 7.38 3.18
C ALA A 107 17.44 7.76 2.62
N ASP A 108 17.49 8.74 1.73
CA ASP A 108 18.66 9.32 1.08
C ASP A 108 19.18 10.61 1.77
N GLY A 109 18.67 10.95 2.96
CA GLY A 109 19.12 12.12 3.73
C GLY A 109 18.55 13.46 3.26
N LYS A 110 17.70 13.50 2.23
CA LYS A 110 17.16 14.74 1.64
C LYS A 110 15.81 15.14 2.23
N PRO A 111 15.39 16.42 2.12
CA PRO A 111 14.03 16.82 2.44
C PRO A 111 13.01 16.03 1.61
N LYS A 112 12.14 15.28 2.28
CA LYS A 112 11.01 14.56 1.67
C LYS A 112 10.06 15.59 1.06
N ARG A 113 9.86 15.54 -0.26
CA ARG A 113 8.91 16.40 -0.98
C ARG A 113 7.52 16.26 -0.35
N ILE A 114 6.81 17.38 -0.25
CA ILE A 114 5.44 17.41 0.28
C ILE A 114 4.53 16.81 -0.78
N GLU A 115 3.81 15.74 -0.43
CA GLU A 115 2.83 15.12 -1.33
C GLU A 115 1.41 15.58 -0.97
N GLY A 116 0.63 15.94 -1.99
CA GLY A 116 -0.75 16.38 -1.83
C GLY A 116 -1.76 15.66 -2.73
N GLU A 117 -3.01 16.09 -2.59
CA GLU A 117 -4.15 15.65 -3.39
C GLU A 117 -5.04 16.84 -3.70
N ILE A 118 -5.41 17.03 -4.98
CA ILE A 118 -6.30 18.13 -5.35
C ILE A 118 -7.71 17.80 -4.83
N ILE A 119 -8.29 18.72 -4.06
CA ILE A 119 -9.65 18.61 -3.54
C ILE A 119 -10.63 19.10 -4.60
N THR A 120 -10.39 20.31 -5.11
CA THR A 120 -11.22 20.99 -6.10
C THR A 120 -10.39 21.94 -6.95
N VAL A 121 -10.81 22.15 -8.19
CA VAL A 121 -10.43 23.33 -8.98
C VAL A 121 -11.27 24.50 -8.48
N LEU A 122 -10.63 25.66 -8.26
CA LEU A 122 -11.27 26.91 -7.86
C LEU A 122 -11.48 27.81 -9.08
N GLU A 123 -10.48 27.89 -9.95
CA GLU A 123 -10.53 28.63 -11.22
C GLU A 123 -9.86 27.80 -12.32
N ARG A 124 -10.49 27.73 -13.49
CA ARG A 124 -9.91 27.09 -14.68
C ARG A 124 -9.01 28.07 -15.41
N SER A 125 -7.86 27.59 -15.86
CA SER A 125 -6.94 28.36 -16.71
C SER A 125 -7.64 28.84 -17.99
N SER A 126 -7.58 30.15 -18.26
CA SER A 126 -8.05 30.74 -19.52
C SER A 126 -7.07 30.54 -20.70
N LYS A 127 -5.91 29.92 -20.45
CA LYS A 127 -4.87 29.68 -21.45
C LYS A 127 -5.36 28.64 -22.47
N PRO A 128 -5.38 28.95 -23.77
CA PRO A 128 -5.85 28.01 -24.78
C PRO A 128 -4.92 26.80 -24.90
N HIS A 129 -5.52 25.63 -25.11
CA HIS A 129 -4.83 24.39 -25.40
C HIS A 129 -4.74 24.19 -26.92
N ILE A 130 -3.53 24.09 -27.46
CA ILE A 130 -3.25 23.94 -28.90
C ILE A 130 -2.90 22.49 -29.23
N GLY A 131 -3.49 21.97 -30.30
CA GLY A 131 -3.30 20.60 -30.78
C GLY A 131 -3.76 20.42 -32.22
N VAL A 132 -3.52 19.22 -32.77
CA VAL A 132 -3.92 18.84 -34.13
C VAL A 132 -5.27 18.16 -34.10
N LEU A 133 -6.22 18.66 -34.90
CA LEU A 133 -7.51 18.01 -35.10
C LEU A 133 -7.36 16.80 -36.03
N GLN A 134 -7.64 15.60 -35.52
CA GLN A 134 -7.70 14.37 -36.29
C GLN A 134 -9.16 13.92 -36.40
N ILE A 135 -9.62 13.69 -37.63
CA ILE A 135 -10.97 13.18 -37.92
C ILE A 135 -10.83 11.85 -38.66
N SER A 136 -11.46 10.79 -38.15
CA SER A 136 -11.47 9.48 -38.81
C SER A 136 -12.69 8.68 -38.39
N ARG A 137 -13.30 7.95 -39.35
CA ARG A 137 -14.39 6.98 -39.10
C ARG A 137 -15.61 7.54 -38.32
N GLY A 138 -15.86 8.85 -38.38
CA GLY A 138 -16.95 9.51 -37.64
C GLY A 138 -16.57 9.99 -36.24
N GLU A 139 -15.32 9.83 -35.81
CA GLU A 139 -14.78 10.39 -34.58
C GLU A 139 -13.89 11.61 -34.88
N ALA A 140 -13.92 12.61 -34.00
CA ALA A 140 -12.94 13.70 -33.99
C ALA A 140 -12.20 13.73 -32.64
N TRP A 141 -10.89 13.91 -32.73
CA TRP A 141 -9.97 13.99 -31.61
C TRP A 141 -9.03 15.18 -31.78
N LEU A 142 -8.94 16.06 -30.78
CA LEU A 142 -7.88 17.04 -30.68
C LEU A 142 -6.68 16.37 -29.98
N VAL A 143 -5.63 16.10 -30.75
CA VAL A 143 -4.38 15.53 -30.26
C VAL A 143 -3.51 16.66 -29.73
N MET A 144 -3.19 16.62 -28.44
CA MET A 144 -2.50 17.72 -27.77
C MET A 144 -1.00 17.70 -28.04
N GLU A 145 -0.46 18.83 -28.51
CA GLU A 145 0.98 18.98 -28.76
C GLU A 145 1.73 19.53 -27.53
N SER A 146 1.03 20.22 -26.63
CA SER A 146 1.65 20.86 -25.47
C SER A 146 2.15 19.86 -24.44
N ARG A 147 3.41 20.00 -24.02
CA ARG A 147 4.08 19.12 -23.03
C ARG A 147 3.41 19.10 -21.65
N ASN A 148 2.56 20.07 -21.34
CA ASN A 148 1.84 20.18 -20.07
C ASN A 148 0.35 19.79 -20.16
N MET A 149 -0.10 19.25 -21.30
CA MET A 149 -1.47 18.77 -21.50
C MET A 149 -1.45 17.33 -22.03
N PRO A 150 -1.36 16.32 -21.15
CA PRO A 150 -1.19 14.91 -21.54
C PRO A 150 -2.48 14.22 -22.02
N TYR A 151 -3.60 14.95 -22.06
CA TYR A 151 -4.92 14.41 -22.38
C TYR A 151 -5.37 14.88 -23.77
N ASN A 152 -5.67 13.94 -24.66
CA ASN A 152 -6.39 14.25 -25.91
C ASN A 152 -7.86 14.53 -25.61
N ILE A 153 -8.50 15.39 -26.41
CA ILE A 153 -9.89 15.80 -26.21
C ILE A 153 -10.74 15.24 -27.34
N SER A 154 -11.75 14.42 -27.03
CA SER A 154 -12.75 14.00 -28.01
C SER A 154 -13.70 15.15 -28.31
N ILE A 155 -14.01 15.35 -29.59
CA ILE A 155 -14.97 16.34 -30.08
C ILE A 155 -16.14 15.58 -30.71
N PRO A 156 -17.37 15.68 -30.15
CA PRO A 156 -18.54 15.08 -30.76
C PRO A 156 -18.84 15.72 -32.12
N ILE A 157 -18.87 14.89 -33.18
CA ILE A 157 -19.37 15.28 -34.49
C ILE A 157 -20.91 15.14 -34.46
N LYS A 158 -21.62 16.13 -35.01
CA LYS A 158 -23.08 16.13 -35.20
C LYS A 158 -23.42 15.88 -36.66
#